data_AF-A0A9D2ME80-F1
#
_entry.id   AF-A0A9D2ME80-F1
#
_cell.length_a   1.000
_cell.length_b   1.000
_cell.length_c   1.000
_cell.angle_alpha   90.00
_cell.angle_beta   90.00
_cell.angle_gamma   90.00
#
_symmetry.space_group_name_H-M   'P 1'
#
loop_
_entity.id
_entity.type
_entity.pdbx_description
1 polymer ?
#
loop_
_entity_poly.entity_id
_entity_poly.type
_entity_poly.pdbx_seq_one_letter_code
_entity_poly.pdbx_strand_id
1 'polypeptide(L)'
;VIRYGYGFVQGVDAAAQETGNAVDINYFYGGQFYGDANITSRMEGWYTSGTEVVFACGGGIYTSALEAAIKSNGYIVGVDVDQNYIGANGVADGTYEYNPFITSAMKELTFAVESALGDIDAGEWSTIAATNGNFGLQEGDYVGLPTAEGSWNFRTFTVEEYEAVKEKVASGEIVIDNSSEDSVKPTTSELVTVNYVQ
;
A
#
# COMPACT_ATOMS: atom_id res chain seq x y z
N VAL A 1 11.50 -1.90 -2.72
CA VAL A 1 10.41 -1.97 -1.73
C VAL A 1 9.76 -3.34 -1.85
N ILE A 2 10.14 -4.32 -1.02
CA ILE A 2 9.76 -5.74 -1.20
C ILE A 2 8.53 -6.10 -0.37
N ARG A 3 8.56 -5.79 0.94
CA ARG A 3 7.51 -6.15 1.89
C ARG A 3 6.11 -5.63 1.54
N TYR A 4 6.01 -4.44 0.93
CA TYR A 4 4.72 -3.91 0.49
C TYR A 4 4.04 -4.80 -0.55
N GLY A 5 4.77 -5.20 -1.59
CA GLY A 5 4.24 -6.10 -2.61
C GLY A 5 3.91 -7.48 -2.02
N TYR A 6 4.70 -7.97 -1.06
CA TYR A 6 4.48 -9.27 -0.45
C TYR A 6 3.26 -9.30 0.47
N GLY A 7 3.10 -8.29 1.30
CA GLY A 7 1.91 -8.12 2.13
C GLY A 7 0.66 -7.89 1.29
N PHE A 8 0.77 -7.15 0.17
CA PHE A 8 -0.34 -6.97 -0.77
C PHE A 8 -0.80 -8.29 -1.39
N VAL A 9 0.12 -9.12 -1.88
CA VAL A 9 -0.21 -10.45 -2.45
C VAL A 9 -0.83 -11.36 -1.38
N GLN A 10 -0.29 -11.38 -0.16
CA GLN A 10 -0.87 -12.14 0.96
C GLN A 10 -2.30 -11.69 1.29
N GLY A 11 -2.53 -10.38 1.37
CA GLY A 11 -3.87 -9.82 1.64
C GLY A 11 -4.87 -10.15 0.53
N VAL A 12 -4.45 -10.04 -0.75
CA VAL A 12 -5.29 -10.43 -1.89
C VAL A 12 -5.65 -11.91 -1.84
N ASP A 13 -4.68 -12.79 -1.54
CA ASP A 13 -4.93 -14.23 -1.46
C ASP A 13 -5.87 -14.61 -0.30
N ALA A 14 -5.72 -13.97 0.86
CA ALA A 14 -6.64 -14.15 1.98
C ALA A 14 -8.08 -13.73 1.61
N ALA A 15 -8.23 -12.56 0.97
CA ALA A 15 -9.54 -12.06 0.54
C ALA A 15 -10.15 -12.92 -0.60
N ALA A 16 -9.31 -13.42 -1.51
CA ALA A 16 -9.74 -14.34 -2.57
C ALA A 16 -10.30 -15.64 -1.97
N GLN A 17 -9.62 -16.21 -0.98
CA GLN A 17 -10.09 -17.41 -0.27
C GLN A 17 -11.40 -17.17 0.51
N GLU A 18 -11.55 -15.99 1.13
CA GLU A 18 -12.78 -15.63 1.86
C GLU A 18 -13.98 -15.44 0.92
N THR A 19 -13.76 -14.79 -0.24
CA THR A 19 -14.83 -14.41 -1.16
C THR A 19 -15.09 -15.43 -2.27
N GLY A 20 -14.14 -16.34 -2.52
CA GLY A 20 -14.15 -17.29 -3.63
C GLY A 20 -13.86 -16.68 -5.01
N ASN A 21 -13.44 -15.41 -5.06
CA ASN A 21 -13.14 -14.72 -6.32
C ASN A 21 -11.69 -14.95 -6.73
N ALA A 22 -11.48 -15.34 -7.99
CA ALA A 22 -10.15 -15.42 -8.55
C ALA A 22 -9.60 -14.02 -8.85
N VAL A 23 -8.30 -13.83 -8.62
CA VAL A 23 -7.60 -12.55 -8.84
C VAL A 23 -6.29 -12.76 -9.58
N ASP A 24 -6.07 -11.98 -10.63
CA ASP A 24 -4.79 -11.89 -11.35
C ASP A 24 -4.01 -10.67 -10.89
N ILE A 25 -2.74 -10.86 -10.52
CA ILE A 25 -1.85 -9.77 -10.08
C ILE A 25 -0.71 -9.64 -11.07
N ASN A 26 -0.57 -8.46 -11.69
CA ASN A 26 0.67 -8.07 -12.36
C ASN A 26 1.64 -7.45 -11.35
N TYR A 27 2.86 -7.96 -11.30
CA TYR A 27 3.87 -7.53 -10.32
C TYR A 27 5.13 -7.04 -11.04
N PHE A 28 5.55 -5.80 -10.78
CA PHE A 28 6.70 -5.19 -11.46
C PHE A 28 7.52 -4.31 -10.50
N TYR A 29 8.84 -4.38 -10.59
CA TYR A 29 9.74 -3.46 -9.89
C TYR A 29 10.14 -2.29 -10.80
N GLY A 30 9.70 -1.07 -10.46
CA GLY A 30 10.05 0.14 -11.22
C GLY A 30 11.53 0.52 -11.22
N GLY A 31 12.35 -0.06 -10.34
CA GLY A 31 13.80 0.20 -10.28
C GLY A 31 14.18 1.62 -9.79
N GLN A 32 13.21 2.47 -9.48
CA GLN A 32 13.38 3.86 -9.05
C GLN A 32 12.21 4.31 -8.17
N PHE A 33 12.30 5.53 -7.64
CA PHE A 33 11.33 6.11 -6.71
C PHE A 33 10.55 7.33 -7.27
N TYR A 34 10.61 7.54 -8.58
CA TYR A 34 9.93 8.64 -9.27
C TYR A 34 9.21 8.10 -10.52
N GLY A 35 8.18 8.82 -10.97
CA GLY A 35 7.46 8.48 -12.19
C GLY A 35 8.31 8.72 -13.44
N ASP A 36 8.07 7.92 -14.48
CA ASP A 36 8.60 8.14 -15.82
C ASP A 36 7.66 7.55 -16.89
N ALA A 37 7.88 7.95 -18.14
CA ALA A 37 7.02 7.59 -19.26
C ALA A 37 6.95 6.07 -19.53
N ASN A 38 8.02 5.31 -19.27
CA ASN A 38 8.00 3.84 -19.45
C ASN A 38 7.13 3.17 -18.39
N ILE A 39 7.17 3.66 -17.15
CA ILE A 39 6.29 3.17 -16.08
C ILE A 39 4.85 3.53 -16.41
N THR A 40 4.58 4.77 -16.82
CA THR A 40 3.23 5.20 -17.24
C THR A 40 2.70 4.31 -18.36
N SER A 41 3.48 4.11 -19.42
CA SER A 41 3.09 3.28 -20.56
C SER A 41 2.83 1.82 -20.17
N ARG A 42 3.62 1.26 -19.24
CA ARG A 42 3.36 -0.08 -18.71
C ARG A 42 2.03 -0.14 -17.95
N MET A 43 1.76 0.81 -17.05
CA MET A 43 0.51 0.86 -16.29
C MET A 43 -0.70 1.06 -17.21
N GLU A 44 -0.60 1.90 -18.24
CA GLU A 44 -1.63 2.05 -19.28
C GLU A 44 -1.91 0.70 -19.97
N GLY A 45 -0.87 -0.04 -20.32
CA GLY A 45 -0.99 -1.39 -20.87
C GLY A 45 -1.73 -2.35 -19.93
N TRP A 46 -1.47 -2.27 -18.63
CA TRP A 46 -2.15 -3.08 -17.63
C TRP A 46 -3.63 -2.72 -17.47
N TYR A 47 -3.95 -1.43 -17.33
CA TYR A 47 -5.34 -0.99 -17.22
C TYR A 47 -6.15 -1.34 -18.47
N THR A 48 -5.60 -1.10 -19.66
CA THR A 48 -6.25 -1.48 -20.92
C THR A 48 -6.40 -2.99 -21.11
N SER A 49 -5.60 -3.80 -20.40
CA SER A 49 -5.71 -5.26 -20.37
C SER A 49 -6.56 -5.79 -19.21
N GLY A 50 -7.28 -4.92 -18.48
CA GLY A 50 -8.24 -5.31 -17.46
C GLY A 50 -7.76 -5.22 -16.02
N THR A 51 -6.56 -4.70 -15.75
CA THR A 51 -6.19 -4.34 -14.36
C THR A 51 -7.10 -3.21 -13.89
N GLU A 52 -7.72 -3.34 -12.72
CA GLU A 52 -8.65 -2.33 -12.18
C GLU A 52 -7.98 -1.41 -11.16
N VAL A 53 -7.00 -1.93 -10.42
CA VAL A 53 -6.32 -1.22 -9.32
C VAL A 53 -4.81 -1.46 -9.40
N VAL A 54 -4.03 -0.39 -9.23
CA VAL A 54 -2.56 -0.48 -9.08
C VAL A 54 -2.14 0.01 -7.71
N PHE A 55 -1.41 -0.82 -6.97
CA PHE A 55 -0.74 -0.39 -5.75
C PHE A 55 0.65 0.19 -6.05
N ALA A 56 0.79 1.51 -5.97
CA ALA A 56 2.01 2.23 -6.34
C ALA A 56 2.93 2.50 -5.12
N CYS A 57 3.60 1.46 -4.63
CA CYS A 57 4.36 1.48 -3.37
C CYS A 57 5.85 1.88 -3.48
N GLY A 58 6.19 2.84 -4.36
CA GLY A 58 7.58 3.25 -4.63
C GLY A 58 7.82 4.75 -4.50
N GLY A 59 7.22 5.42 -3.52
CA GLY A 59 7.31 6.88 -3.38
C GLY A 59 6.68 7.58 -4.58
N GLY A 60 7.41 8.48 -5.24
CA GLY A 60 6.93 9.29 -6.37
C GLY A 60 6.52 8.51 -7.63
N ILE A 61 6.74 7.20 -7.67
CA ILE A 61 6.28 6.33 -8.77
C ILE A 61 4.76 6.38 -8.99
N TYR A 62 3.98 6.72 -7.94
CA TYR A 62 2.52 6.83 -8.04
C TYR A 62 2.07 7.81 -9.12
N THR A 63 2.88 8.82 -9.45
CA THR A 63 2.56 9.80 -10.50
C THR A 63 2.32 9.14 -11.85
N SER A 64 3.13 8.14 -12.21
CA SER A 64 2.93 7.34 -13.43
C SER A 64 1.67 6.46 -13.37
N ALA A 65 1.42 5.82 -12.22
CA ALA A 65 0.23 4.99 -12.05
C ALA A 65 -1.05 5.83 -12.09
N LEU A 66 -1.05 7.00 -11.43
CA LEU A 66 -2.13 7.98 -11.42
C LEU A 66 -2.44 8.48 -12.83
N GLU A 67 -1.43 8.87 -13.59
CA GLU A 67 -1.61 9.32 -14.97
C GLU A 67 -2.28 8.24 -15.83
N ALA A 68 -1.82 6.99 -15.72
CA ALA A 68 -2.39 5.85 -16.43
C ALA A 68 -3.82 5.51 -15.98
N ALA A 69 -4.09 5.59 -14.69
CA ALA A 69 -5.39 5.33 -14.08
C ALA A 69 -6.44 6.33 -14.57
N ILE A 70 -6.13 7.63 -14.56
CA ILE A 70 -7.03 8.68 -15.06
C ILE A 70 -7.40 8.44 -16.53
N LYS A 71 -6.42 8.10 -17.39
CA LYS A 71 -6.67 7.81 -18.81
C LYS A 71 -7.53 6.57 -19.05
N SER A 72 -7.54 5.64 -18.10
CA SER A 72 -8.17 4.32 -18.25
C SER A 72 -9.37 4.10 -17.33
N ASN A 73 -9.82 5.13 -16.62
CA ASN A 73 -10.85 5.05 -15.59
C ASN A 73 -10.57 3.96 -14.52
N GLY A 74 -9.29 3.81 -14.14
CA GLY A 74 -8.81 2.87 -13.14
C GLY A 74 -8.52 3.51 -11.79
N TYR A 75 -8.14 2.70 -10.80
CA TYR A 75 -7.88 3.19 -9.45
C TYR A 75 -6.46 2.88 -8.99
N ILE A 76 -6.01 3.58 -7.95
CA ILE A 76 -4.72 3.37 -7.32
C ILE A 76 -4.82 3.27 -5.80
N VAL A 77 -3.85 2.55 -5.23
CA VAL A 77 -3.53 2.60 -3.79
C VAL A 77 -2.22 3.36 -3.63
N GLY A 78 -2.25 4.38 -2.78
CA GLY A 78 -1.11 5.22 -2.44
C GLY A 78 -0.20 4.63 -1.35
N VAL A 79 0.83 5.37 -0.95
CA VAL A 79 1.78 4.94 0.10
C VAL A 79 2.29 6.12 0.93
N ASP A 80 2.87 5.80 2.09
CA ASP A 80 3.53 6.69 3.05
C ASP A 80 2.56 7.60 3.82
N VAL A 81 1.78 8.42 3.13
CA VAL A 81 0.79 9.34 3.73
C VAL A 81 -0.60 9.08 3.17
N ASP A 82 -1.62 9.69 3.75
CA ASP A 82 -2.93 9.76 3.10
C ASP A 82 -2.85 10.61 1.83
N GLN A 83 -2.86 9.96 0.67
CA GLN A 83 -2.78 10.61 -0.64
C GLN A 83 -4.16 10.96 -1.23
N ASN A 84 -5.25 10.71 -0.51
CA ASN A 84 -6.61 10.98 -0.97
C ASN A 84 -6.82 12.45 -1.42
N TYR A 85 -6.18 13.40 -0.73
CA TYR A 85 -6.28 14.82 -1.06
C TYR A 85 -5.84 15.14 -2.49
N ILE A 86 -4.93 14.36 -3.09
CA ILE A 86 -4.46 14.58 -4.45
C ILE A 86 -5.60 14.37 -5.43
N GLY A 87 -6.32 13.26 -5.29
CA GLY A 87 -7.48 12.97 -6.13
C GLY A 87 -8.66 13.90 -5.84
N ALA A 88 -8.94 14.17 -4.57
CA ALA A 88 -10.02 15.09 -4.18
C ALA A 88 -9.81 16.51 -4.74
N ASN A 89 -8.59 17.04 -4.68
CA ASN A 89 -8.25 18.35 -5.24
C ASN A 89 -8.39 18.35 -6.77
N GLY A 90 -7.92 17.30 -7.44
CA GLY A 90 -8.06 17.19 -8.89
C GLY A 90 -9.52 17.07 -9.36
N VAL A 91 -10.40 16.49 -8.54
CA VAL A 91 -11.84 16.54 -8.81
C VAL A 91 -12.38 17.96 -8.61
N ALA A 92 -12.00 18.61 -7.51
CA ALA A 92 -12.48 19.95 -7.17
C ALA A 92 -12.07 21.02 -8.17
N ASP A 93 -10.88 20.91 -8.77
CA ASP A 93 -10.37 21.85 -9.79
C ASP A 93 -10.73 21.45 -11.23
N GLY A 94 -11.36 20.30 -11.43
CA GLY A 94 -11.81 19.80 -12.73
C GLY A 94 -10.72 19.10 -13.56
N THR A 95 -9.54 18.83 -12.98
CA THR A 95 -8.48 18.05 -13.63
C THR A 95 -8.86 16.57 -13.76
N TYR A 96 -9.59 16.01 -12.78
CA TYR A 96 -10.03 14.62 -12.73
C TYR A 96 -11.56 14.51 -12.72
N GLU A 97 -12.10 13.55 -13.49
CA GLU A 97 -13.55 13.28 -13.49
C GLU A 97 -14.01 12.57 -12.20
N TYR A 98 -13.10 11.89 -11.51
CA TYR A 98 -13.33 11.15 -10.27
C TYR A 98 -12.04 11.11 -9.44
N ASN A 99 -12.15 10.71 -8.17
CA ASN A 99 -10.98 10.49 -7.33
C ASN A 99 -10.41 9.08 -7.59
N PRO A 100 -9.18 8.96 -8.12
CA PRO A 100 -8.60 7.65 -8.43
C PRO A 100 -7.98 6.94 -7.22
N PHE A 101 -7.84 7.61 -6.06
CA PHE A 101 -7.24 6.99 -4.87
C PHE A 101 -8.30 6.23 -4.07
N ILE A 102 -8.19 4.90 -4.00
CA ILE A 102 -9.06 4.09 -3.13
C ILE A 102 -8.65 4.24 -1.66
N THR A 103 -7.35 4.19 -1.40
CA THR A 103 -6.77 4.33 -0.07
C THR A 103 -5.26 4.58 -0.19
N SER A 104 -4.54 4.67 0.93
CA SER A 104 -3.08 4.70 0.98
C SER A 104 -2.54 3.78 2.07
N ALA A 105 -1.52 3.00 1.76
CA ALA A 105 -0.79 2.22 2.76
C ALA A 105 0.18 3.15 3.52
N MET A 106 -0.33 3.79 4.57
CA MET A 106 0.38 4.80 5.35
C MET A 106 1.51 4.20 6.16
N LYS A 107 2.54 5.02 6.37
CA LYS A 107 3.72 4.72 7.14
C LYS A 107 4.05 5.93 8.02
N GLU A 108 3.87 5.78 9.32
CA GLU A 108 3.96 6.86 10.31
C GLU A 108 5.41 7.22 10.66
N LEU A 109 6.18 7.66 9.67
CA LEU A 109 7.56 8.11 9.86
C LEU A 109 7.65 9.30 10.84
N THR A 110 6.65 10.19 10.80
CA THR A 110 6.56 11.31 11.75
C THR A 110 6.53 10.81 13.18
N PHE A 111 5.64 9.86 13.48
CA PHE A 111 5.52 9.29 14.81
C PHE A 111 6.79 8.56 15.25
N ALA A 112 7.43 7.80 14.36
CA ALA A 112 8.70 7.13 14.66
C ALA A 112 9.84 8.12 14.98
N VAL A 113 9.91 9.26 14.26
CA VAL A 113 10.89 10.31 14.55
C VAL A 113 10.59 11.02 15.86
N GLU A 114 9.32 11.37 16.12
CA GLU A 114 8.89 11.98 17.38
C GLU A 114 9.21 11.08 18.58
N SER A 115 8.97 9.77 18.47
CA SER A 115 9.32 8.80 19.51
C SER A 115 10.83 8.79 19.77
N ALA A 116 11.65 8.71 18.72
CA ALA A 116 13.10 8.69 18.88
C ALA A 116 13.65 10.00 19.48
N LEU A 117 13.08 11.15 19.12
CA LEU A 117 13.42 12.44 19.72
C LEU A 117 13.00 12.49 21.20
N GLY A 118 11.83 11.95 21.53
CA GLY A 118 11.36 11.81 22.91
C GLY A 118 12.32 10.97 23.78
N ASP A 119 12.82 9.85 23.25
CA ASP A 119 13.79 9.01 23.95
C ASP A 119 15.12 9.75 24.18
N ILE A 120 15.57 10.56 23.21
CA ILE A 120 16.77 11.39 23.36
C ILE A 120 16.58 12.43 24.46
N ASP A 121 15.46 13.16 24.44
CA ASP A 121 15.14 14.20 25.42
C ASP A 121 14.96 13.64 26.84
N ALA A 122 14.47 12.40 26.95
CA ALA A 122 14.36 11.67 28.21
C ALA A 122 15.70 11.16 28.77
N GLY A 123 16.79 11.25 27.99
CA GLY A 123 18.10 10.68 28.36
C GLY A 123 18.22 9.19 28.08
N GLU A 124 17.27 8.60 27.36
CA GLU A 124 17.15 7.18 27.05
C GLU A 124 17.79 6.80 25.71
N TRP A 125 18.60 7.68 25.10
CA TRP A 125 19.32 7.41 23.85
C TRP A 125 20.01 6.04 23.84
N SER A 126 20.60 5.62 24.96
CA SER A 126 21.30 4.34 25.06
C SER A 126 20.42 3.11 24.82
N THR A 127 19.10 3.24 24.92
CA THR A 127 18.12 2.17 24.67
C THR A 127 17.85 1.95 23.17
N ILE A 128 17.94 3.02 22.37
CA ILE A 128 17.67 2.99 20.93
C ILE A 128 18.94 3.08 20.06
N ALA A 129 20.06 3.53 20.64
CA ALA A 129 21.32 3.67 19.93
C ALA A 129 21.85 2.33 19.41
N ALA A 130 22.29 2.30 18.15
CA ALA A 130 22.89 1.13 17.52
C ALA A 130 21.98 -0.13 17.48
N THR A 131 20.67 0.05 17.60
CA THR A 131 19.68 -1.01 17.37
C THR A 131 18.91 -0.75 16.06
N ASN A 132 18.27 -1.80 15.53
CA ASN A 132 17.29 -1.67 14.46
C ASN A 132 15.91 -1.82 15.09
N GLY A 133 15.11 -0.76 15.10
CA GLY A 133 13.72 -0.83 15.57
C GLY A 133 12.81 -1.53 14.56
N ASN A 134 11.79 -2.21 15.06
CA ASN A 134 10.63 -2.63 14.29
C ASN A 134 9.47 -1.68 14.60
N PHE A 135 8.80 -1.23 13.54
CA PHE A 135 7.71 -0.25 13.61
C PHE A 135 6.53 -0.76 12.78
N GLY A 136 5.92 -1.84 13.24
CA GLY A 136 4.69 -2.40 12.69
C GLY A 136 3.57 -2.41 13.73
N LEU A 137 2.43 -3.02 13.37
CA LEU A 137 1.23 -3.06 14.23
C LEU A 137 1.42 -3.81 15.56
N GLN A 138 2.44 -4.67 15.67
CA GLN A 138 2.78 -5.33 16.94
C GLN A 138 3.53 -4.40 17.90
N GLU A 139 4.22 -3.39 17.37
CA GLU A 139 4.95 -2.38 18.15
C GLU A 139 4.14 -1.09 18.37
N GLY A 140 3.09 -0.86 17.58
CA GLY A 140 2.19 0.29 17.70
C GLY A 140 1.52 0.65 16.37
N ASP A 141 0.78 1.75 16.33
CA ASP A 141 0.11 2.24 15.12
C ASP A 141 1.08 2.90 14.12
N TYR A 142 2.12 2.19 13.72
CA TYR A 142 3.17 2.71 12.83
C TYR A 142 2.87 2.57 11.34
N VAL A 143 1.88 1.74 10.99
CA VAL A 143 1.41 1.51 9.63
C VAL A 143 -0.11 1.30 9.64
N GLY A 144 -0.77 1.61 8.54
CA GLY A 144 -2.23 1.42 8.42
C GLY A 144 -2.82 2.09 7.18
N LEU A 145 -4.15 2.03 7.07
CA LEU A 145 -4.94 2.78 6.10
C LEU A 145 -5.53 4.04 6.75
N PRO A 146 -5.75 5.13 6.01
CA PRO A 146 -6.50 6.29 6.51
C PRO A 146 -7.95 5.90 6.79
N THR A 147 -8.47 6.24 7.97
CA THR A 147 -9.85 5.94 8.40
C THR A 147 -10.75 7.18 8.50
N ALA A 148 -10.23 8.35 8.15
CA ALA A 148 -11.03 9.56 8.07
C ALA A 148 -12.14 9.40 7.01
N GLU A 149 -13.36 9.88 7.31
CA GLU A 149 -14.55 9.72 6.45
C GLU A 149 -14.30 10.16 5.01
N GLY A 150 -13.58 11.28 4.80
CA GLY A 150 -13.27 11.79 3.47
C GLY A 150 -12.25 10.97 2.68
N SER A 151 -11.55 10.03 3.33
CA SER A 151 -10.47 9.21 2.77
C SER A 151 -10.82 7.72 2.68
N TRP A 152 -11.98 7.30 3.21
CA TRP A 152 -12.47 5.94 3.12
C TRP A 152 -13.26 5.71 1.83
N ASN A 153 -12.57 5.58 0.70
CA ASN A 153 -13.22 5.45 -0.62
C ASN A 153 -13.64 4.01 -0.98
N PHE A 154 -13.56 3.07 -0.05
CA PHE A 154 -14.09 1.72 -0.23
C PHE A 154 -15.62 1.75 -0.29
N ARG A 155 -16.20 0.88 -1.12
CA ARG A 155 -17.67 0.81 -1.31
C ARG A 155 -18.34 -0.22 -0.40
N THR A 156 -17.67 -1.35 -0.17
CA THR A 156 -18.24 -2.50 0.55
C THR A 156 -17.44 -2.88 1.77
N PHE A 157 -16.14 -2.59 1.79
CA PHE A 157 -15.27 -2.85 2.93
C PHE A 157 -15.37 -1.69 3.93
N THR A 158 -15.77 -1.97 5.16
CA THR A 158 -16.01 -0.93 6.18
C THR A 158 -14.78 -0.65 7.02
N VAL A 159 -14.77 0.50 7.70
CA VAL A 159 -13.70 0.84 8.67
C VAL A 159 -13.66 -0.19 9.79
N GLU A 160 -14.82 -0.66 10.26
CA GLU A 160 -14.89 -1.69 11.32
C GLU A 160 -14.28 -3.03 10.88
N GLU A 161 -14.53 -3.46 9.64
CA GLU A 161 -13.92 -4.67 9.08
C GLU A 161 -12.40 -4.52 8.97
N TYR A 162 -11.93 -3.34 8.54
CA TYR A 162 -10.50 -3.02 8.53
C TYR A 162 -9.87 -3.04 9.92
N GLU A 163 -10.49 -2.40 10.91
CA GLU A 163 -9.97 -2.38 12.28
C GLU A 163 -9.92 -3.79 12.88
N ALA A 164 -10.88 -4.66 12.54
CA ALA A 164 -10.84 -6.07 12.95
C ALA A 164 -9.65 -6.84 12.32
N VAL A 165 -9.33 -6.60 11.05
CA VAL A 165 -8.13 -7.17 10.41
C VAL A 165 -6.86 -6.60 11.05
N LYS A 166 -6.82 -5.29 11.28
CA LYS A 166 -5.69 -4.59 11.89
C LYS A 166 -5.39 -5.13 13.29
N GLU A 167 -6.42 -5.34 14.11
CA GLU A 167 -6.29 -5.93 15.46
C GLU A 167 -5.68 -7.34 15.41
N LYS A 168 -6.07 -8.17 14.44
CA LYS A 168 -5.50 -9.51 14.26
C LYS A 168 -4.04 -9.50 13.84
N VAL A 169 -3.62 -8.50 13.05
CA VAL A 169 -2.19 -8.32 12.73
C VAL A 169 -1.43 -7.83 13.96
N ALA A 170 -2.00 -6.90 14.72
CA ALA A 170 -1.43 -6.35 15.95
C ALA A 170 -1.25 -7.42 17.04
N SER A 171 -2.20 -8.36 17.14
CA SER A 171 -2.13 -9.48 18.09
C SER A 171 -1.21 -10.62 17.63
N GLY A 172 -0.83 -10.64 16.35
CA GLY A 172 -0.06 -11.72 15.73
C GLY A 172 -0.89 -12.94 15.32
N GLU A 173 -2.23 -12.87 15.39
CA GLU A 173 -3.12 -13.89 14.82
C GLU A 173 -2.94 -13.99 13.30
N ILE A 174 -2.84 -12.84 12.62
CA ILE A 174 -2.43 -12.75 11.21
C ILE A 174 -0.93 -12.44 11.18
N VAL A 175 -0.16 -13.39 10.65
CA VAL A 175 1.29 -13.24 10.47
C VAL A 175 1.58 -12.82 9.05
N ILE A 176 2.22 -11.66 8.89
CA ILE A 176 2.67 -11.16 7.59
C ILE A 176 4.13 -11.56 7.38
N ASP A 177 4.43 -12.17 6.22
CA ASP A 177 5.82 -12.44 5.84
C ASP A 177 6.62 -11.13 5.75
N ASN A 178 7.66 -11.03 6.58
CA ASN A 178 8.54 -9.86 6.67
C ASN A 178 9.85 -10.03 5.89
N SER A 179 9.94 -11.04 5.02
CA SER A 179 11.08 -11.25 4.13
C SER A 179 11.38 -10.02 3.30
N SER A 180 12.68 -9.72 3.17
CA SER A 180 13.22 -8.71 2.25
C SER A 180 14.02 -9.35 1.12
N GLU A 181 13.94 -10.67 0.99
CA GLU A 181 14.65 -11.42 -0.04
C GLU A 181 13.78 -11.57 -1.28
N ASP A 182 14.22 -11.02 -2.40
CA ASP A 182 13.41 -11.04 -3.63
C ASP A 182 13.14 -12.48 -4.13
N SER A 183 14.00 -13.43 -3.79
CA SER A 183 13.81 -14.84 -4.13
C SER A 183 12.69 -15.53 -3.33
N VAL A 184 12.19 -14.91 -2.27
CA VAL A 184 11.17 -15.49 -1.39
C VAL A 184 9.82 -14.87 -1.70
N LYS A 185 9.13 -15.39 -2.72
CA LYS A 185 7.80 -14.90 -3.09
C LYS A 185 6.72 -15.44 -2.13
N PRO A 186 5.65 -14.68 -1.82
CA PRO A 186 4.51 -15.21 -1.07
C PRO A 186 3.90 -16.44 -1.77
N THR A 187 3.49 -17.41 -0.97
CA THR A 187 2.67 -18.52 -1.48
C THR A 187 1.24 -18.03 -1.64
N THR A 188 0.59 -18.38 -2.75
CA THR A 188 -0.82 -18.09 -3.02
C THR A 188 -1.62 -19.36 -3.21
N SER A 189 -2.93 -19.27 -2.95
CA SER A 189 -3.91 -20.30 -3.30
C SER A 189 -4.11 -20.40 -4.81
N GLU A 190 -4.86 -21.42 -5.25
CA GLU A 190 -5.23 -21.60 -6.66
C GLU A 190 -6.14 -20.49 -7.22
N LEU A 191 -6.68 -19.63 -6.35
CA LEU A 191 -7.51 -18.48 -6.74
C LEU A 191 -6.68 -17.28 -7.19
N VAL A 192 -5.38 -17.22 -6.84
CA VAL A 192 -4.54 -16.07 -7.15
C VAL A 192 -3.37 -16.46 -8.03
N THR A 193 -3.32 -15.83 -9.20
CA THR A 193 -2.18 -15.93 -10.12
C THR A 193 -1.36 -14.65 -10.06
N VAL A 194 -0.05 -14.79 -9.78
CA VAL A 194 0.87 -13.65 -9.75
C VAL A 194 1.83 -13.70 -10.94
N ASN A 195 1.70 -12.74 -11.83
CA ASN A 195 2.56 -12.55 -12.99
C ASN A 195 3.72 -11.62 -12.61
N TYR A 196 4.84 -12.22 -12.18
CA TYR A 196 6.09 -11.48 -11.93
C TYR A 196 6.74 -11.05 -13.24
N VAL A 197 6.60 -9.77 -13.57
CA VAL A 197 7.17 -9.14 -14.76
C VAL A 197 8.58 -8.66 -14.46
N GLN A 198 9.54 -9.09 -15.28
CA GLN A 198 10.92 -8.57 -15.26
C GLN A 198 11.06 -7.31 -16.12
#